data_AF-A0A812W511-F1
#
_entry.id   AF-A0A812W511-F1
#
_cell.length_a   1.000
_cell.length_b   1.000
_cell.length_c   1.000
_cell.angle_alpha   90.00
_cell.angle_beta   90.00
_cell.angle_gamma   90.00
#
_symmetry.space_group_name_H-M   'P 1'
#
loop_
_entity.id
_entity.type
_entity.pdbx_description
1 polymer ?
#
loop_
_entity_poly.entity_id
_entity_poly.type
_entity_poly.pdbx_seq_one_letter_code
_entity_poly.pdbx_strand_id
1 'polypeptide(L)'
;MEAGSGKPELECRLCLAAVRDEAEGPEAELCFPCNCRAPVHRGCLVQWQRVQEQQLMEQRHSFDEAQARMNTCEVCGARLLPGEERSKPQLGSAVCRAQGGTGKVALRRVPTLSRATRNFSDFSATDGQQLDVLEQDATGEFFRVRAKKAHRYRGEGTTAVAEGWIRHVYLDWQCDLSNQSWLPPPRMPAALLAEGTDRLEAVNVEAAQDSRMQEQDET
;
A
#
# COMPACT_ATOMS: atom_id res chain seq x y z
N MET A 1 -1.61 -24.82 -47.85
CA MET A 1 -1.59 -25.20 -46.42
C MET A 1 -1.28 -23.95 -45.65
N GLU A 2 -2.30 -23.19 -45.25
CA GLU A 2 -2.12 -21.98 -44.47
C GLU A 2 -1.91 -22.37 -43.01
N ALA A 3 -0.70 -22.13 -42.50
CA ALA A 3 -0.41 -22.25 -41.08
C ALA A 3 -1.20 -21.16 -40.35
N GLY A 4 -2.33 -21.54 -39.74
CA GLY A 4 -3.11 -20.66 -38.90
C GLY A 4 -2.20 -20.08 -37.81
N SER A 5 -2.04 -18.75 -37.83
CA SER A 5 -1.36 -17.99 -36.78
C SER A 5 -2.25 -18.01 -35.54
N GLY A 6 -2.25 -19.15 -34.84
CA GLY A 6 -2.95 -19.32 -33.57
C GLY A 6 -2.21 -18.54 -32.50
N LYS A 7 -2.58 -17.27 -32.32
CA LYS A 7 -2.19 -16.54 -31.11
C LYS A 7 -2.77 -17.29 -29.92
N PRO A 8 -1.97 -17.58 -28.88
CA PRO A 8 -2.50 -18.23 -27.69
C PRO A 8 -3.59 -17.35 -27.08
N GLU A 9 -4.76 -17.93 -26.85
CA GLU A 9 -5.84 -17.28 -26.13
C GLU A 9 -5.39 -17.06 -24.69
N LEU A 10 -5.57 -15.83 -24.20
CA LEU A 10 -5.22 -15.48 -22.83
C LEU A 10 -6.36 -15.92 -21.90
N GLU A 11 -6.02 -16.67 -20.85
CA GLU A 11 -6.98 -17.18 -19.88
C GLU A 11 -6.85 -16.45 -18.54
N CYS A 12 -7.97 -16.09 -17.93
CA CYS A 12 -7.99 -15.52 -16.59
C CYS A 12 -7.39 -16.49 -15.57
N ARG A 13 -6.35 -16.07 -14.85
CA ARG A 13 -5.68 -16.89 -13.83
C ARG A 13 -6.59 -17.34 -12.69
N LEU A 14 -7.68 -16.62 -12.42
CA LEU A 14 -8.58 -16.93 -11.30
C LEU A 14 -9.67 -17.94 -11.68
N CYS A 15 -10.36 -17.72 -12.81
CA CYS A 15 -11.46 -18.59 -13.22
C CYS A 15 -11.11 -19.57 -14.35
N LEU A 16 -9.89 -19.46 -14.90
CA LEU A 16 -9.37 -20.27 -16.01
C LEU A 16 -10.21 -20.18 -17.31
N ALA A 17 -11.04 -19.14 -17.44
CA ALA A 17 -11.80 -18.87 -18.65
C ALA A 17 -11.08 -17.83 -19.51
N ALA A 18 -11.12 -18.03 -20.83
CA ALA A 18 -10.74 -17.02 -21.81
C ALA A 18 -11.73 -15.84 -21.81
N VAL A 19 -11.37 -14.77 -22.52
CA VAL A 19 -12.31 -13.67 -22.83
C VAL A 19 -13.49 -14.28 -23.57
N ARG A 20 -14.71 -14.05 -23.06
CA ARG A 20 -15.92 -14.47 -23.74
C ARG A 20 -16.28 -13.41 -24.77
N ASP A 21 -16.38 -13.79 -26.04
CA ASP A 21 -16.81 -12.89 -27.13
C ASP A 21 -18.20 -12.28 -26.87
N GLU A 22 -19.00 -12.90 -26.01
CA GLU A 22 -20.38 -12.49 -25.67
C GLU A 22 -20.51 -11.81 -24.30
N ALA A 23 -19.44 -11.66 -23.53
CA ALA A 23 -19.54 -11.03 -22.21
C ALA A 23 -19.50 -9.50 -22.33
N GLU A 24 -20.70 -8.90 -22.30
CA GLU A 24 -20.85 -7.46 -22.31
C GLU A 24 -20.50 -6.86 -20.94
N GLY A 25 -19.41 -6.09 -20.88
CA GLY A 25 -19.12 -5.20 -19.76
C GLY A 25 -17.65 -5.19 -19.31
N PRO A 26 -17.25 -4.16 -18.53
CA PRO A 26 -15.87 -3.99 -18.07
C PRO A 26 -15.40 -5.12 -17.15
N GLU A 27 -16.32 -5.86 -16.52
CA GLU A 27 -15.99 -6.96 -15.62
C GLU A 27 -15.40 -8.18 -16.34
N ALA A 28 -15.75 -8.37 -17.62
CA ALA A 28 -15.26 -9.46 -18.45
C ALA A 28 -13.96 -9.14 -19.19
N GLU A 29 -13.48 -7.89 -19.11
CA GLU A 29 -12.20 -7.50 -19.67
C GLU A 29 -11.05 -8.12 -18.87
N LEU A 30 -10.06 -8.70 -19.57
CA LEU A 30 -8.81 -9.11 -18.96
C LEU A 30 -7.91 -7.90 -18.68
N CYS A 31 -7.39 -7.83 -17.47
CA CYS A 31 -6.38 -6.85 -17.08
C CYS A 31 -5.14 -7.54 -16.50
N PHE A 32 -4.05 -6.78 -16.40
CA PHE A 32 -2.76 -7.24 -15.86
C PHE A 32 -2.43 -6.44 -14.60
N PRO A 33 -3.03 -6.78 -13.44
CA PRO A 33 -2.99 -5.92 -12.27
C PRO A 33 -1.60 -5.87 -11.63
N CYS A 34 -0.67 -6.75 -12.04
CA CYS A 34 0.65 -6.86 -11.45
C CYS A 34 1.79 -7.25 -12.40
N ASN A 35 3.02 -7.15 -11.89
CA ASN A 35 4.25 -7.44 -12.63
C ASN A 35 4.40 -8.92 -13.01
N CYS A 36 3.56 -9.82 -12.48
CA CYS A 36 3.53 -11.22 -12.93
C CYS A 36 3.07 -11.37 -14.38
N ARG A 37 2.41 -10.35 -14.96
CA ARG A 37 1.79 -10.41 -16.30
C ARG A 37 0.80 -11.56 -16.47
N ALA A 38 0.23 -12.04 -15.37
CA ALA A 38 -0.86 -13.01 -15.40
C ALA A 38 -2.18 -12.25 -15.62
N PRO A 39 -2.92 -12.53 -16.70
CA PRO A 39 -4.18 -11.85 -16.97
C PRO A 39 -5.27 -12.32 -16.00
N VAL A 40 -6.15 -11.40 -15.59
CA VAL A 40 -7.33 -11.70 -14.78
C VAL A 40 -8.51 -10.87 -15.25
N HIS A 41 -9.72 -11.43 -15.19
CA HIS A 41 -10.93 -10.63 -15.40
C HIS A 41 -11.05 -9.59 -14.29
N ARG A 42 -11.46 -8.36 -14.64
CA ARG A 42 -11.70 -7.30 -13.63
C ARG A 42 -12.71 -7.75 -12.57
N GLY A 43 -13.79 -8.41 -12.98
CA GLY A 43 -14.81 -8.94 -12.06
C GLY A 43 -14.26 -10.02 -11.12
N CYS A 44 -13.43 -10.93 -11.63
CA CYS A 44 -12.76 -11.94 -10.81
C CYS A 44 -11.81 -11.31 -9.78
N LEU A 45 -11.08 -10.27 -10.15
CA LEU A 45 -10.19 -9.56 -9.23
C LEU A 45 -10.98 -8.88 -8.10
N VAL A 46 -12.05 -8.16 -8.43
CA VAL A 46 -12.93 -7.52 -7.43
C VAL A 46 -13.53 -8.57 -6.48
N GLN A 47 -14.01 -9.69 -7.02
CA GLN A 47 -14.57 -10.75 -6.20
C GLN A 47 -13.52 -11.38 -5.28
N TRP A 48 -12.31 -11.62 -5.79
CA TRP A 48 -11.19 -12.09 -4.96
C TRP A 48 -10.86 -11.11 -3.84
N GLN A 49 -10.82 -9.81 -4.12
CA GLN A 49 -10.56 -8.78 -3.11
C GLN A 49 -11.64 -8.77 -2.01
N ARG A 50 -12.91 -8.89 -2.37
CA ARG A 50 -14.02 -8.99 -1.39
C ARG A 50 -13.89 -10.22 -0.48
N VAL A 51 -13.55 -11.38 -1.05
CA VAL A 51 -13.33 -12.60 -0.26
C VAL A 51 -12.14 -12.45 0.68
N GLN A 52 -11.05 -11.82 0.20
CA GLN A 52 -9.90 -11.50 1.05
C GLN A 52 -10.27 -10.57 2.20
N GLU A 53 -11.07 -9.53 1.95
CA GLU A 53 -11.55 -8.61 2.98
C GLU A 53 -12.24 -9.36 4.11
N GLN A 54 -13.23 -10.18 3.74
CA GLN A 54 -14.03 -10.94 4.69
C GLN A 54 -13.16 -11.88 5.54
N GLN A 55 -12.26 -12.64 4.89
CA GLN A 55 -11.36 -13.56 5.60
C GLN A 55 -10.43 -12.84 6.57
N LEU A 56 -9.92 -11.66 6.19
CA LEU A 56 -9.00 -10.88 7.02
C LEU A 56 -9.71 -10.25 8.22
N MET A 57 -10.97 -9.84 8.04
CA MET A 57 -11.82 -9.39 9.15
C MET A 57 -12.11 -10.53 10.14
N GLU A 58 -12.46 -11.73 9.65
CA GLU A 58 -12.69 -12.91 10.49
C GLU A 58 -11.43 -13.31 11.27
N GLN A 59 -10.26 -13.19 10.66
CA GLN A 59 -8.95 -13.45 11.28
C GLN A 59 -8.46 -12.29 12.18
N ARG A 60 -9.27 -11.26 12.40
CA ARG A 60 -8.96 -10.08 13.25
C ARG A 60 -7.68 -9.36 12.84
N HIS A 61 -7.41 -9.25 11.55
CA HIS A 61 -6.34 -8.38 11.06
C HIS A 61 -6.73 -6.92 11.29
N SER A 62 -5.74 -6.05 11.47
CA SER A 62 -6.01 -4.62 11.49
C SER A 62 -6.51 -4.16 10.12
N PHE A 63 -7.37 -3.14 10.09
CA PHE A 63 -7.93 -2.59 8.87
C PHE A 63 -6.84 -2.22 7.83
N ASP A 64 -5.78 -1.53 8.27
CA ASP A 64 -4.61 -1.20 7.43
C ASP A 64 -3.92 -2.45 6.83
N GLU A 65 -3.78 -3.53 7.60
CA GLU A 65 -3.15 -4.75 7.10
C GLU A 65 -4.07 -5.45 6.10
N ALA A 66 -5.38 -5.49 6.37
CA ALA A 66 -6.35 -6.06 5.46
C ALA A 66 -6.35 -5.32 4.12
N GLN A 67 -6.43 -3.99 4.17
CA GLN A 67 -6.35 -3.13 2.99
C GLN A 67 -5.04 -3.33 2.21
N ALA A 68 -3.91 -3.39 2.89
CA ALA A 68 -2.62 -3.61 2.25
C ALA A 68 -2.56 -4.98 1.53
N ARG A 69 -3.11 -6.04 2.13
CA ARG A 69 -3.14 -7.40 1.55
C ARG A 69 -4.05 -7.49 0.33
N MET A 70 -5.26 -6.94 0.39
CA MET A 70 -6.20 -6.93 -0.75
C MET A 70 -5.66 -6.19 -1.97
N ASN A 71 -4.76 -5.23 -1.74
CA ASN A 71 -4.14 -4.43 -2.78
C ASN A 71 -2.72 -4.89 -3.12
N THR A 72 -2.27 -6.06 -2.66
CA THR A 72 -0.93 -6.56 -2.95
C THR A 72 -1.00 -7.97 -3.55
N CYS A 73 -0.34 -8.17 -4.69
CA CYS A 73 -0.23 -9.48 -5.31
C CYS A 73 0.56 -10.42 -4.39
N GLU A 74 -0.03 -11.56 -4.04
CA GLU A 74 0.63 -12.58 -3.19
C GLU A 74 1.87 -13.22 -3.83
N VAL A 75 1.97 -13.18 -5.17
CA VAL A 75 3.08 -13.82 -5.90
C VAL A 75 4.27 -12.89 -6.01
N CYS A 76 4.08 -11.70 -6.58
CA CYS A 76 5.19 -10.78 -6.79
C CYS A 76 5.28 -9.69 -5.72
N GLY A 77 4.32 -9.55 -4.82
CA GLY A 77 4.29 -8.45 -3.84
C GLY A 77 3.95 -7.08 -4.43
N ALA A 78 3.48 -7.01 -5.68
CA ALA A 78 3.16 -5.75 -6.35
C ALA A 78 1.81 -5.16 -5.96
N ARG A 79 1.68 -3.83 -5.93
CA ARG A 79 0.38 -3.18 -5.70
C ARG A 79 -0.61 -3.51 -6.82
N LEU A 80 -1.74 -4.16 -6.55
CA LEU A 80 -2.74 -4.50 -7.57
C LEU A 80 -3.43 -3.23 -8.08
N LEU A 81 -3.43 -3.04 -9.40
CA LEU A 81 -4.05 -1.89 -10.07
C LEU A 81 -5.13 -2.37 -11.06
N PRO A 82 -6.42 -2.33 -10.68
CA PRO A 82 -7.52 -2.72 -11.55
C PRO A 82 -7.77 -1.61 -12.59
N GLY A 83 -7.10 -1.70 -13.74
CA GLY A 83 -7.41 -0.87 -14.90
C GLY A 83 -6.60 0.42 -15.07
N GLU A 84 -5.57 0.63 -14.27
CA GLU A 84 -4.60 1.71 -14.49
C GLU A 84 -3.31 1.14 -15.12
N GLU A 85 -2.77 1.85 -16.11
CA GLU A 85 -1.39 1.60 -16.51
C GLU A 85 -0.47 1.91 -15.32
N ARG A 86 0.44 0.98 -15.02
CA ARG A 86 1.48 1.22 -14.01
C ARG A 86 2.34 2.37 -14.47
N SER A 87 2.21 3.52 -13.81
CA SER A 87 3.17 4.59 -13.96
C SER A 87 4.55 4.05 -13.60
N LYS A 88 5.53 4.27 -14.49
CA LYS A 88 6.91 3.93 -14.19
C LYS A 88 7.32 4.75 -12.97
N PRO A 89 7.88 4.12 -11.92
CA PRO A 89 8.34 4.89 -10.76
C PRO A 89 9.34 5.92 -11.25
N GLN A 90 9.09 7.19 -10.92
CA GLN A 90 10.03 8.26 -11.21
C GLN A 90 11.28 8.19 -10.32
N LEU A 91 11.26 7.30 -9.31
CA LEU A 91 12.28 7.16 -8.29
C LEU A 91 13.23 6.02 -8.69
N GLY A 92 14.46 6.36 -9.08
CA GLY A 92 15.44 5.39 -9.63
C GLY A 92 16.13 4.52 -8.57
N SER A 93 16.66 5.14 -7.50
CA SER A 93 17.33 4.41 -6.43
C SER A 93 17.34 5.21 -5.12
N ALA A 94 17.46 4.50 -4.00
CA ALA A 94 17.64 5.09 -2.67
C ALA A 94 18.66 4.29 -1.87
N VAL A 95 19.22 4.88 -0.82
CA VAL A 95 20.10 4.18 0.13
C VAL A 95 19.31 3.85 1.39
N CYS A 96 19.41 2.61 1.85
CA CYS A 96 18.83 2.19 3.12
C CYS A 96 19.56 2.86 4.29
N ARG A 97 18.82 3.52 5.19
CA ARG A 97 19.32 4.07 6.46
C ARG A 97 18.63 3.40 7.63
N ALA A 98 19.35 2.54 8.36
CA ALA A 98 18.82 1.93 9.55
C ALA A 98 18.88 2.92 10.73
N GLN A 99 17.72 3.36 11.22
CA GLN A 99 17.65 4.24 12.40
C GLN A 99 17.80 3.40 13.69
N GLY A 100 19.03 2.98 13.99
CA GLY A 100 19.42 2.26 15.21
C GLY A 100 19.49 0.72 15.11
N GLY A 101 20.09 0.08 16.12
CA GLY A 101 20.13 -1.39 16.27
C GLY A 101 21.16 -2.12 15.39
N THR A 102 20.76 -3.26 14.82
CA THR A 102 21.60 -4.26 14.10
C THR A 102 22.08 -3.85 12.71
N GLY A 103 21.84 -2.59 12.30
CA GLY A 103 22.18 -2.11 10.96
C GLY A 103 21.38 -2.76 9.83
N LYS A 104 20.21 -3.35 10.13
CA LYS A 104 19.34 -4.03 9.15
C LYS A 104 17.89 -3.59 9.28
N VAL A 105 17.21 -3.45 8.15
CA VAL A 105 15.78 -3.15 8.05
C VAL A 105 15.06 -4.29 7.35
N ALA A 106 14.16 -4.97 8.06
CA ALA A 106 13.39 -6.08 7.49
C ALA A 106 12.47 -5.58 6.36
N LEU A 107 12.52 -6.25 5.21
CA LEU A 107 11.61 -5.99 4.10
C LEU A 107 10.26 -6.63 4.38
N ARG A 108 9.18 -5.92 4.04
CA ARG A 108 7.80 -6.36 4.25
C ARG A 108 7.22 -7.04 3.01
N ARG A 109 6.30 -7.97 3.21
CA ARG A 109 5.51 -8.60 2.15
C ARG A 109 4.39 -7.69 1.64
N VAL A 110 3.86 -6.83 2.52
CA VAL A 110 2.76 -5.89 2.24
C VAL A 110 3.04 -4.52 2.90
N PRO A 111 2.58 -3.40 2.32
CA PRO A 111 2.83 -2.04 2.83
C PRO A 111 1.88 -1.68 3.98
N THR A 112 2.09 -2.24 5.16
CA THR A 112 1.28 -2.01 6.38
C THR A 112 2.14 -1.50 7.54
N LEU A 113 1.54 -0.68 8.41
CA LEU A 113 2.17 -0.25 9.67
C LEU A 113 2.19 -1.36 10.73
N SER A 114 1.34 -2.38 10.60
CA SER A 114 1.28 -3.54 11.49
C SER A 114 2.65 -4.19 11.67
N ARG A 115 3.06 -4.42 12.92
CA ARG A 115 4.36 -5.05 13.27
C ARG A 115 4.27 -6.57 13.38
N ALA A 116 3.16 -7.19 12.96
CA ALA A 116 3.01 -8.64 12.99
C ALA A 116 4.09 -9.32 12.13
N THR A 117 4.72 -10.38 12.65
CA THR A 117 5.85 -11.07 12.01
C THR A 117 5.53 -11.61 10.61
N ARG A 118 4.29 -12.06 10.38
CA ARG A 118 3.76 -12.51 9.08
C ARG A 118 3.78 -11.44 7.97
N ASN A 119 3.93 -10.16 8.32
CA ASN A 119 4.00 -9.07 7.35
C ASN A 119 5.43 -8.85 6.85
N PHE A 120 6.42 -9.51 7.45
CA PHE A 120 7.81 -9.41 7.05
C PHE A 120 8.19 -10.57 6.12
N SER A 121 9.06 -10.27 5.17
CA SER A 121 9.78 -11.27 4.39
C SER A 121 10.92 -11.83 5.23
N ASP A 122 11.57 -12.87 4.72
CA ASP A 122 12.75 -13.44 5.36
C ASP A 122 14.03 -12.62 5.11
N PHE A 123 13.93 -11.51 4.36
CA PHE A 123 15.06 -10.72 3.91
C PHE A 123 15.04 -9.31 4.50
N SER A 124 16.23 -8.70 4.53
CA SER A 124 16.43 -7.35 5.02
C SER A 124 17.37 -6.56 4.11
N ALA A 125 17.16 -5.25 4.08
CA ALA A 125 18.13 -4.30 3.58
C ALA A 125 19.13 -3.95 4.70
N THR A 126 20.41 -3.81 4.36
CA THR A 126 21.47 -3.42 5.31
C THR A 126 21.68 -1.91 5.24
N ASP A 127 22.11 -1.29 6.34
CA ASP A 127 22.47 0.12 6.37
C ASP A 127 23.54 0.45 5.30
N GLY A 128 23.35 1.55 4.59
CA GLY A 128 24.19 1.95 3.46
C GLY A 128 23.97 1.18 2.16
N GLN A 129 23.08 0.16 2.13
CA GLN A 129 22.80 -0.60 0.92
C GLN A 129 21.99 0.25 -0.08
N GLN A 130 22.45 0.28 -1.34
CA GLN A 130 21.68 0.86 -2.43
C GLN A 130 20.53 -0.06 -2.85
N LEU A 131 19.35 0.52 -2.98
CA LEU A 131 18.09 -0.14 -3.30
C LEU A 131 17.54 0.44 -4.60
N ASP A 132 17.10 -0.42 -5.52
CA ASP A 132 16.35 0.04 -6.69
C ASP A 132 14.88 0.21 -6.27
N VAL A 133 14.29 1.39 -6.48
CA VAL A 133 12.89 1.65 -6.09
C VAL A 133 11.96 1.24 -7.23
N LEU A 134 11.02 0.34 -6.94
CA LEU A 134 10.18 -0.32 -7.93
C LEU A 134 8.74 0.19 -7.99
N GLU A 135 8.21 0.72 -6.90
CA GLU A 135 6.89 1.36 -6.83
C GLU A 135 6.71 2.05 -5.48
N GLN A 136 5.77 2.99 -5.43
CA GLN A 136 5.33 3.68 -4.22
C GLN A 136 3.88 3.26 -3.93
N ASP A 137 3.53 3.11 -2.66
CA ASP A 137 2.15 2.86 -2.26
C ASP A 137 1.28 4.12 -2.44
N ALA A 138 -0.03 4.03 -2.18
CA ALA A 138 -0.92 5.16 -2.39
C ALA A 138 -0.72 6.28 -1.35
N THR A 139 -0.21 5.95 -0.16
CA THR A 139 0.01 6.92 0.92
C THR A 139 1.35 7.65 0.77
N GLY A 140 2.29 7.04 0.06
CA GLY A 140 3.67 7.50 -0.06
C GLY A 140 4.55 7.15 1.13
N GLU A 141 4.03 6.41 2.11
CA GLU A 141 4.78 5.96 3.29
C GLU A 141 5.62 4.71 3.00
N PHE A 142 5.21 3.88 2.03
CA PHE A 142 5.90 2.65 1.69
C PHE A 142 6.37 2.64 0.25
N PHE A 143 7.58 2.12 0.08
CA PHE A 143 8.22 1.94 -1.20
C PHE A 143 8.55 0.47 -1.36
N ARG A 144 8.19 -0.10 -2.49
CA ARG A 144 8.70 -1.41 -2.83
C ARG A 144 10.07 -1.25 -3.45
N VAL A 145 11.00 -2.03 -2.93
CA VAL A 145 12.40 -1.93 -3.28
C VAL A 145 12.94 -3.29 -3.72
N ARG A 146 13.98 -3.24 -4.54
CA ARG A 146 14.84 -4.37 -4.86
C ARG A 146 16.19 -4.19 -4.18
N ALA A 147 16.50 -5.09 -3.27
CA ALA A 147 17.78 -5.16 -2.58
C ALA A 147 18.67 -6.20 -3.26
N LYS A 148 19.81 -5.75 -3.84
CA LYS A 148 20.83 -6.64 -4.43
C LYS A 148 21.75 -7.17 -3.34
N LYS A 149 22.11 -8.45 -3.38
CA LYS A 149 22.89 -9.14 -2.33
C LYS A 149 22.22 -9.04 -0.95
N ALA A 150 20.90 -9.21 -0.91
CA ALA A 150 20.15 -9.07 0.33
C ALA A 150 20.48 -10.19 1.32
N HIS A 151 20.59 -9.83 2.60
CA HIS A 151 20.82 -10.78 3.67
C HIS A 151 19.51 -11.30 4.24
N ARG A 152 19.49 -12.55 4.70
CA ARG A 152 18.38 -13.03 5.53
C ARG A 152 18.31 -12.19 6.81
N TYR A 153 17.09 -11.82 7.19
CA TYR A 153 16.85 -11.02 8.38
C TYR A 153 17.13 -11.81 9.66
N ARG A 154 16.77 -13.10 9.64
CA ARG A 154 17.08 -14.06 10.70
C ARG A 154 17.86 -15.22 10.12
N GLY A 155 19.06 -15.44 10.64
CA GLY A 155 19.95 -16.53 10.24
C GLY A 155 21.00 -16.13 9.21
N GLU A 156 21.71 -17.16 8.73
CA GLU A 156 22.77 -17.03 7.74
C GLU A 156 22.22 -17.21 6.33
N GLY A 157 22.89 -16.59 5.37
CA GLY A 157 22.56 -16.69 3.95
C GLY A 157 22.32 -15.33 3.30
N THR A 158 22.71 -15.27 2.03
CA THR A 158 22.47 -14.15 1.13
C THR A 158 21.68 -14.65 -0.06
N THR A 159 20.80 -13.80 -0.59
CA THR A 159 20.19 -14.00 -1.91
C THR A 159 20.75 -12.95 -2.86
N ALA A 160 20.86 -13.31 -4.14
CA ALA A 160 21.30 -12.37 -5.16
C ALA A 160 20.38 -11.14 -5.22
N VAL A 161 19.07 -11.35 -5.07
CA VAL A 161 18.06 -10.29 -5.10
C VAL A 161 16.93 -10.64 -4.12
N ALA A 162 16.51 -9.67 -3.32
CA ALA A 162 15.25 -9.71 -2.57
C ALA A 162 14.40 -8.50 -2.93
N GLU A 163 13.09 -8.70 -3.01
CA GLU A 163 12.12 -7.62 -3.17
C GLU A 163 11.19 -7.57 -1.96
N GLY A 164 10.77 -6.36 -1.60
CA GLY A 164 9.78 -6.16 -0.55
C GLY A 164 9.54 -4.68 -0.28
N TRP A 165 8.61 -4.41 0.63
CA TRP A 165 8.21 -3.07 1.02
C TRP A 165 9.04 -2.56 2.19
N ILE A 166 9.46 -1.30 2.11
CA ILE A 166 10.20 -0.59 3.16
C ILE A 166 9.56 0.78 3.37
N ARG A 167 9.60 1.29 4.60
CA ARG A 167 9.06 2.62 4.92
C ARG A 167 9.97 3.71 4.41
N HIS A 168 9.39 4.85 4.03
CA HIS A 168 10.13 6.02 3.54
C HIS A 168 11.21 6.49 4.52
N VAL A 169 10.94 6.41 5.84
CA VAL A 169 11.87 6.87 6.89
C VAL A 169 13.21 6.14 6.90
N TYR A 170 13.29 4.97 6.24
CA TYR A 170 14.52 4.20 6.07
C TYR A 170 15.20 4.42 4.72
N LEU A 171 14.71 5.36 3.91
CA LEU A 171 15.24 5.65 2.59
C LEU A 171 15.87 7.05 2.58
N ASP A 172 17.14 7.08 2.24
CA ASP A 172 17.90 8.29 1.93
C ASP A 172 17.97 8.42 0.41
N TRP A 173 17.23 9.39 -0.10
CA TRP A 173 17.18 9.67 -1.52
C TRP A 173 18.48 10.36 -1.90
N GLN A 174 19.33 9.65 -2.65
CA GLN A 174 20.44 10.28 -3.34
C GLN A 174 19.86 11.13 -4.46
N CYS A 175 19.38 12.32 -4.10
CA CYS A 175 19.10 13.35 -5.07
C CYS A 175 20.46 13.80 -5.60
N ASP A 176 20.80 13.39 -6.83
CA ASP A 176 21.80 14.13 -7.58
C ASP A 176 21.39 15.60 -7.52
N LEU A 177 22.23 16.41 -6.86
CA LEU A 177 21.94 17.80 -6.49
C LEU A 177 21.59 18.68 -7.71
N SER A 178 21.79 18.18 -8.92
CA SER A 178 21.43 18.80 -10.19
C SER A 178 19.93 18.73 -10.53
N ASN A 179 19.11 17.93 -9.82
CA ASN A 179 17.70 17.68 -10.21
C ASN A 179 16.71 17.71 -9.02
N GLN A 180 16.87 18.66 -8.08
CA GLN A 180 16.04 18.78 -6.87
C GLN A 180 14.56 19.19 -7.11
N SER A 181 14.09 19.39 -8.34
CA SER A 181 12.74 19.91 -8.59
C SER A 181 11.61 18.88 -8.49
N TRP A 182 11.90 17.60 -8.21
CA TRP A 182 10.94 16.50 -8.45
C TRP A 182 10.41 15.80 -7.20
N LEU A 183 10.99 16.02 -6.01
CA LEU A 183 10.41 15.46 -4.80
C LEU A 183 9.25 16.36 -4.36
N PRO A 184 8.00 15.85 -4.28
CA PRO A 184 6.94 16.60 -3.65
C PRO A 184 7.37 16.92 -2.21
N PRO A 185 7.21 18.16 -1.74
CA PRO A 185 7.58 18.52 -0.38
C PRO A 185 6.89 17.56 0.60
N PRO A 186 7.57 17.13 1.68
CA PRO A 186 6.98 16.24 2.66
C PRO A 186 5.65 16.85 3.13
N ARG A 187 4.54 16.14 2.91
CA ARG A 187 3.24 16.59 3.40
C ARG A 187 3.31 16.60 4.92
N MET A 188 3.12 17.77 5.51
CA MET A 188 2.95 17.93 6.95
C MET A 188 1.88 16.94 7.46
N PRO A 189 2.14 16.18 8.52
CA PRO A 189 1.14 15.31 9.12
C PRO A 189 -0.11 16.11 9.51
N ALA A 190 -1.30 15.58 9.22
CA ALA A 190 -2.58 16.25 9.47
C ALA A 190 -2.79 16.68 10.95
N ALA A 191 -2.06 16.06 11.89
CA ALA A 191 -2.07 16.42 13.30
C ALA A 191 -1.64 17.88 13.57
N LEU A 192 -0.85 18.51 12.69
CA LEU A 192 -0.41 19.90 12.84
C LEU A 192 -1.37 20.93 12.20
N LEU A 193 -2.43 20.48 11.53
CA LEU A 193 -3.43 21.35 10.90
C LEU A 193 -4.68 21.55 11.77
N ALA A 194 -4.83 20.78 12.86
CA ALA A 194 -6.08 20.70 13.62
C ALA A 194 -6.17 21.64 14.83
N GLU A 195 -5.11 22.38 15.22
CA GLU A 195 -5.10 23.17 16.46
C GLU A 195 -5.35 24.68 16.28
N GLY A 196 -5.91 25.10 15.14
CA GLY A 196 -5.86 26.51 14.72
C GLY A 196 -7.14 27.35 14.71
N THR A 197 -8.34 26.82 14.99
CA THR A 197 -9.57 27.56 14.59
C THR A 197 -10.83 27.40 15.46
N ASP A 198 -10.74 27.10 16.76
CA ASP A 198 -11.99 26.97 17.55
C ASP A 198 -11.88 27.37 19.03
N ARG A 199 -11.21 28.49 19.34
CA ARG A 199 -11.07 28.92 20.75
C ARG A 199 -11.26 30.40 21.07
N LEU A 200 -12.01 31.13 20.25
CA LEU A 200 -12.43 32.50 20.56
C LEU A 200 -13.86 32.77 20.07
N GLU A 201 -14.87 32.09 20.62
CA GLU A 201 -16.26 32.58 20.59
C GLU A 201 -17.18 31.72 21.48
N ALA A 202 -17.05 31.85 22.80
CA ALA A 202 -18.08 31.42 23.76
C ALA A 202 -17.89 32.13 25.11
N VAL A 203 -17.95 33.46 25.10
CA VAL A 203 -18.20 34.25 26.31
C VAL A 203 -19.32 35.23 25.97
N ASN A 204 -20.56 34.79 26.05
CA ASN A 204 -21.69 35.61 26.51
C ASN A 204 -23.01 34.85 26.52
N VAL A 205 -23.82 35.19 27.52
CA VAL A 205 -25.26 34.91 27.69
C VAL A 205 -25.65 33.59 28.38
N GLU A 206 -25.38 33.50 29.69
CA GLU A 206 -26.31 32.84 30.62
C GLU A 206 -26.53 33.76 31.83
N ALA A 207 -27.35 34.78 31.62
CA ALA A 207 -27.95 35.61 32.66
C ALA A 207 -29.37 35.95 32.22
N ALA A 208 -30.32 35.03 32.49
CA ALA A 208 -31.75 35.30 32.71
C ALA A 208 -32.56 34.02 32.53
N GLN A 209 -32.70 33.22 33.59
CA GLN A 209 -33.88 32.35 33.77
C GLN A 209 -33.94 31.84 35.22
N ASP A 210 -33.96 32.78 36.15
CA ASP A 210 -34.25 32.52 37.56
C ASP A 210 -35.38 33.45 38.00
N SER A 211 -36.61 33.14 37.55
CA SER A 211 -37.88 33.73 38.01
C SER A 211 -39.06 33.13 37.24
N ARG A 212 -39.45 31.87 37.52
CA ARG A 212 -40.82 31.36 37.30
C ARG A 212 -41.03 29.94 37.85
N MET A 213 -40.90 29.78 39.16
CA MET A 213 -41.58 28.70 39.88
C MET A 213 -41.94 29.22 41.28
N GLN A 214 -42.89 30.16 41.31
CA GLN A 214 -43.78 30.36 42.44
C GLN A 214 -45.20 30.01 41.98
N GLU A 215 -45.98 29.49 42.92
CA GLU A 215 -47.40 29.12 42.81
C GLU A 215 -47.67 27.78 42.13
N GLN A 216 -47.78 26.73 42.95
CA GLN A 216 -49.00 25.92 43.13
C GLN A 216 -48.68 24.69 43.98
N ASP A 217 -48.88 24.80 45.30
CA ASP A 217 -49.30 23.67 46.14
C ASP A 217 -49.78 24.18 47.51
N GLU A 218 -51.02 24.65 47.54
CA GLU A 218 -51.86 24.71 48.74
C GLU A 218 -53.30 24.38 48.30
N THR A 219 -53.71 23.12 48.45
CA THR A 219 -55.05 22.72 48.93
C THR A 219 -55.14 21.22 49.16
#